data_AF-A0A336NAA5-F1
#
_entry.id   AF-A0A336NAA5-F1
#
_cell.length_a   1.000
_cell.length_b   1.000
_cell.length_c   1.000
_cell.angle_alpha   90.00
_cell.angle_beta   90.00
_cell.angle_gamma   90.00
#
_symmetry.space_group_name_H-M   'P 1'
#
loop_
_entity.id
_entity.type
_entity.pdbx_description
1 polymer ?
#
loop_
_entity_poly.entity_id
_entity_poly.type
_entity_poly.pdbx_seq_one_letter_code
_entity_poly.pdbx_strand_id
1 'polypeptide(L)'
;MEYILQFGIIILSIHQSIVMLNKKIFASFFLLAVAVNQAIAAPRVPEELTDNGLIYCTNATGFSFNPQTADAGTSMNVVTEQIYNKLFDISNTSAIPTPVLAQSYSVSPDGTVITIHLRKGIKFHRTDWFKPTRDFNADDVVFSLNRVLGYETYLPTLEQSSVDYKNPQYRIFHEQAKKVRFPYFESIKLNQKIESVKALNSHTVQITLFKPDASILSHLASQYAIIFSQEYAVQLNADDNLVQLDILPVGTGPYKVKNYFRNQYVRLEKTRIIGKKTRKLKILLLIYPQIVPGVW
;
A
#
# COMPACT_ATOMS: atom_id res chain seq x y z
N MET A 1 58.20 52.85 50.10
CA MET A 1 58.61 51.91 49.03
C MET A 1 57.76 50.63 48.97
N GLU A 2 56.90 50.33 49.96
CA GLU A 2 56.06 49.11 49.94
C GLU A 2 54.82 49.20 49.03
N TYR A 3 54.23 50.38 48.86
CA TYR A 3 52.99 50.54 48.07
C TYR A 3 53.15 50.31 46.55
N ILE A 4 54.34 50.55 45.98
CA ILE A 4 54.60 50.38 44.53
C ILE A 4 54.78 48.90 44.17
N LEU A 5 55.41 48.12 45.05
CA LEU A 5 55.58 46.66 44.88
C LEU A 5 54.25 45.92 44.98
N GLN A 6 53.36 46.35 45.87
CA GLN A 6 52.07 45.70 46.07
C GLN A 6 51.10 45.96 44.90
N PHE A 7 51.14 47.14 44.29
CA PHE A 7 50.39 47.43 43.06
C PHE A 7 50.90 46.67 41.83
N GLY A 8 52.22 46.50 41.71
CA GLY A 8 52.83 45.73 40.61
C GLY A 8 52.43 44.25 40.62
N ILE A 9 52.37 43.63 41.81
CA ILE A 9 51.96 42.23 41.97
C ILE A 9 50.47 42.02 41.63
N ILE A 10 49.62 42.98 42.01
CA ILE A 10 48.18 42.93 41.71
C ILE A 10 47.94 43.04 40.20
N ILE A 11 48.64 43.94 39.50
CA ILE A 11 48.50 44.11 38.04
C ILE A 11 49.01 42.86 37.30
N LEU A 12 50.12 42.24 37.73
CA LEU A 12 50.62 41.00 37.13
C LEU A 12 49.65 39.82 37.33
N SER A 13 49.05 39.72 38.53
CA SER A 13 48.07 38.68 38.87
C SER A 13 46.75 38.83 38.10
N ILE A 14 46.29 40.07 37.88
CA ILE A 14 45.11 40.36 37.08
C ILE A 14 45.38 40.08 35.59
N HIS A 15 46.57 40.44 35.08
CA HIS A 15 46.93 40.16 33.69
C HIS A 15 47.03 38.65 33.41
N GLN A 16 47.64 37.85 34.31
CA GLN A 16 47.69 36.40 34.18
C GLN A 16 46.31 35.75 34.27
N SER A 17 45.43 36.27 35.14
CA SER A 17 44.06 35.78 35.28
C SER A 17 43.20 36.04 34.04
N ILE A 18 43.35 37.22 33.41
CA ILE A 18 42.64 37.57 32.16
C ILE A 18 43.14 36.72 30.98
N VAL A 19 44.45 36.44 30.89
CA VAL A 19 45.02 35.58 29.84
C VAL A 19 44.57 34.11 30.01
N MET A 20 44.49 33.62 31.26
CA MET A 20 43.96 32.28 31.53
C MET A 20 42.44 32.18 31.30
N LEU A 21 41.68 33.26 31.56
CA LEU A 21 40.25 33.31 31.29
C LEU A 21 39.98 33.29 29.77
N ASN A 22 40.73 34.06 28.98
CA ASN A 22 40.63 34.03 27.52
C ASN A 22 41.04 32.68 26.92
N LYS A 23 42.07 32.01 27.45
CA LYS A 23 42.45 30.64 27.01
C LYS A 23 41.37 29.60 27.34
N LYS A 24 40.72 29.69 28.50
CA LYS A 24 39.62 28.78 28.89
C LYS A 24 38.34 29.04 28.08
N ILE A 25 38.03 30.30 27.76
CA ILE A 25 36.88 30.66 26.91
C ILE A 25 37.12 30.20 25.47
N PHE A 26 38.33 30.39 24.91
CA PHE A 26 38.67 29.88 23.57
C PHE A 26 38.69 28.34 23.50
N ALA A 27 39.22 27.66 24.53
CA ALA A 27 39.22 26.20 24.60
C ALA A 27 37.79 25.62 24.76
N SER A 28 36.91 26.32 25.49
CA SER A 28 35.51 25.91 25.66
C SER A 28 34.68 26.12 24.39
N PHE A 29 34.96 27.14 23.58
CA PHE A 29 34.35 27.31 22.26
C PHE A 29 34.83 26.26 21.25
N PHE A 30 36.08 25.81 21.34
CA PHE A 30 36.61 24.75 20.47
C PHE A 30 36.06 23.37 20.83
N LEU A 31 35.82 23.08 22.12
CA LEU A 31 35.18 21.83 22.57
C LEU A 31 33.67 21.79 22.25
N LEU A 32 32.98 22.94 22.22
CA LEU A 32 31.57 22.99 21.81
C LEU A 32 31.40 22.86 20.28
N ALA A 33 32.38 23.31 19.48
CA ALA A 33 32.37 23.18 18.03
C ALA A 33 32.60 21.73 17.53
N VAL A 34 33.27 20.89 18.32
CA VAL A 34 33.48 19.47 17.99
C VAL A 34 32.25 18.61 18.32
N ALA A 35 31.37 19.06 19.23
CA ALA A 35 30.18 18.30 19.62
C ALA A 35 29.01 18.38 18.61
N VAL A 36 29.07 19.28 17.62
CA VAL A 36 27.96 19.53 16.66
C VAL A 36 28.23 18.93 15.27
N ASN A 37 29.31 18.18 15.10
CA ASN A 37 29.55 17.37 13.88
C ASN A 37 29.19 15.89 14.10
N GLN A 38 28.04 15.62 14.71
CA GLN A 38 27.35 14.36 14.44
C GLN A 38 26.76 14.51 13.04
N ALA A 39 27.56 14.20 12.01
CA ALA A 39 27.02 13.92 10.70
C ALA A 39 25.92 12.87 10.93
N ILE A 40 24.66 13.24 10.73
CA ILE A 40 23.55 12.30 10.73
C ILE A 40 23.80 11.43 9.50
N ALA A 41 24.64 10.40 9.68
CA ALA A 41 24.82 9.38 8.68
C ALA A 41 23.43 8.82 8.41
N ALA A 42 23.06 8.74 7.13
CA ALA A 42 21.82 8.12 6.73
C ALA A 42 21.71 6.75 7.43
N PRO A 43 20.56 6.40 8.03
CA PRO A 43 20.44 5.17 8.80
C PRO A 43 20.94 3.99 7.97
N ARG A 44 21.94 3.27 8.48
CA ARG A 44 22.54 2.13 7.80
C ARG A 44 21.44 1.10 7.58
N VAL A 45 21.30 0.66 6.33
CA VAL A 45 20.41 -0.43 5.96
C VAL A 45 20.73 -1.66 6.82
N PRO A 46 19.75 -2.25 7.54
CA PRO A 46 19.93 -3.50 8.28
C PRO A 46 20.56 -4.60 7.41
N GLU A 47 21.52 -5.34 7.96
CA GLU A 47 22.27 -6.39 7.25
C GLU A 47 21.36 -7.51 6.69
N GLU A 48 20.22 -7.76 7.33
CA GLU A 48 19.17 -8.67 6.87
C GLU A 48 18.63 -8.30 5.47
N LEU A 49 18.65 -7.01 5.12
CA LEU A 49 18.20 -6.51 3.81
C LEU A 49 19.28 -6.60 2.74
N THR A 50 20.57 -6.63 3.12
CA THR A 50 21.69 -6.71 2.17
C THR A 50 22.00 -8.15 1.74
N ASP A 51 21.68 -9.15 2.58
CA ASP A 51 22.09 -10.53 2.33
C ASP A 51 21.07 -11.32 1.46
N ASN A 52 19.78 -10.93 1.44
CA ASN A 52 18.71 -11.54 0.62
C ASN A 52 17.48 -10.63 0.40
N GLY A 53 17.64 -9.33 0.56
CA GLY A 53 16.59 -8.32 0.36
C GLY A 53 16.75 -7.56 -0.95
N LEU A 54 15.67 -6.91 -1.38
CA LEU A 54 15.71 -5.87 -2.40
C LEU A 54 15.23 -4.56 -1.76
N ILE A 55 15.99 -3.50 -1.97
CA ILE A 55 15.58 -2.14 -1.60
C ILE A 55 15.19 -1.42 -2.87
N TYR A 56 13.98 -0.86 -2.88
CA TYR A 56 13.46 -0.07 -3.99
C TYR A 56 13.11 1.34 -3.50
N CYS A 57 13.83 2.34 -4.01
CA CYS A 57 13.57 3.73 -3.68
C CYS A 57 12.57 4.32 -4.68
N THR A 58 11.51 4.96 -4.18
CA THR A 58 10.48 5.60 -5.01
C THR A 58 10.15 6.99 -4.51
N ASN A 59 9.90 7.92 -5.42
CA ASN A 59 9.48 9.29 -5.12
C ASN A 59 7.95 9.46 -5.06
N ALA A 60 7.18 8.37 -5.11
CA ALA A 60 5.72 8.43 -5.11
C ALA A 60 5.17 8.98 -3.78
N THR A 61 4.39 10.06 -3.84
CA THR A 61 3.64 10.59 -2.69
C THR A 61 2.23 10.00 -2.65
N GLY A 62 1.60 9.97 -1.48
CA GLY A 62 0.20 9.53 -1.38
C GLY A 62 -0.04 8.04 -1.60
N PHE A 63 0.95 7.19 -1.30
CA PHE A 63 0.82 5.74 -1.44
C PHE A 63 -0.33 5.16 -0.60
N SER A 64 -1.11 4.29 -1.23
CA SER A 64 -2.16 3.46 -0.63
C SER A 64 -1.87 1.99 -0.97
N PHE A 65 -2.41 1.04 -0.21
CA PHE A 65 -2.38 -0.37 -0.63
C PHE A 65 -3.56 -0.76 -1.52
N ASN A 66 -4.51 0.14 -1.74
CA ASN A 66 -5.66 -0.07 -2.61
C ASN A 66 -5.46 0.64 -3.95
N PRO A 67 -5.04 -0.06 -5.02
CA PRO A 67 -4.90 0.54 -6.33
C PRO A 67 -6.25 0.91 -6.96
N GLN A 68 -7.39 0.33 -6.54
CA GLN A 68 -8.68 0.63 -7.18
C GLN A 68 -9.07 2.12 -7.06
N THR A 69 -8.66 2.78 -5.98
CA THR A 69 -9.02 4.17 -5.66
C THR A 69 -7.96 5.19 -6.10
N ALA A 70 -6.91 4.74 -6.77
CA ALA A 70 -5.81 5.61 -7.16
C ALA A 70 -6.07 6.32 -8.48
N ASP A 71 -5.46 7.49 -8.62
CA ASP A 71 -5.48 8.22 -9.88
C ASP A 71 -4.81 7.38 -10.98
N ALA A 72 -5.38 7.48 -12.19
CA ALA A 72 -4.83 6.76 -13.32
C ALA A 72 -3.40 7.26 -13.61
N GLY A 73 -2.43 6.34 -13.60
CA GLY A 73 -1.02 6.63 -13.83
C GLY A 73 -0.18 6.70 -12.56
N THR A 74 -0.76 6.58 -11.37
CA THR A 74 0.02 6.44 -10.14
C THR A 74 0.73 5.09 -10.10
N SER A 75 2.06 5.10 -9.90
CA SER A 75 2.92 3.90 -9.86
C SER A 75 2.82 3.13 -8.54
N MET A 76 1.63 2.62 -8.20
CA MET A 76 1.42 1.79 -7.01
C MET A 76 1.80 0.33 -7.23
N ASN A 77 1.80 -0.12 -8.48
CA ASN A 77 2.10 -1.49 -8.89
C ASN A 77 3.38 -2.07 -8.28
N VAL A 78 4.40 -1.24 -8.06
CA VAL A 78 5.67 -1.70 -7.46
C VAL A 78 5.43 -2.44 -6.13
N VAL A 79 4.45 -1.99 -5.34
CA VAL A 79 4.07 -2.65 -4.08
C VAL A 79 2.87 -3.56 -4.28
N THR A 80 1.82 -3.05 -4.91
CA THR A 80 0.52 -3.73 -4.94
C THR A 80 0.58 -5.03 -5.75
N GLU A 81 1.38 -5.12 -6.81
CA GLU A 81 1.54 -6.37 -7.57
C GLU A 81 2.37 -7.44 -6.83
N GLN A 82 3.05 -7.07 -5.74
CA GLN A 82 3.71 -8.03 -4.85
C GLN A 82 2.73 -8.64 -3.85
N ILE A 83 1.69 -7.88 -3.49
CA ILE A 83 0.71 -8.23 -2.47
C ILE A 83 -0.52 -8.91 -3.08
N TYR A 84 -1.01 -8.39 -4.19
CA TYR A 84 -2.25 -8.83 -4.80
C TYR A 84 -2.02 -9.59 -6.10
N ASN A 85 -3.01 -10.38 -6.49
CA ASN A 85 -3.12 -10.90 -7.84
C ASN A 85 -4.42 -10.44 -8.48
N LYS A 86 -4.39 -10.45 -9.81
CA LYS A 86 -5.48 -10.13 -10.73
C LYS A 86 -6.03 -11.45 -11.30
N LEU A 87 -7.16 -11.41 -12.00
CA LEU A 87 -7.62 -12.58 -12.75
C LEU A 87 -6.65 -12.94 -13.87
N PHE A 88 -6.16 -11.91 -14.57
CA PHE A 88 -5.25 -12.02 -15.70
C PHE A 88 -4.06 -11.06 -15.54
N ASP A 89 -2.98 -11.32 -16.27
CA ASP A 89 -1.85 -10.40 -16.43
C ASP A 89 -1.57 -10.13 -17.90
N ILE A 90 -0.88 -9.04 -18.23
CA ILE A 90 -0.41 -8.81 -19.60
C ILE A 90 1.07 -9.18 -19.67
N SER A 91 1.43 -10.05 -20.61
CA SER A 91 2.85 -10.39 -20.81
C SER A 91 3.62 -9.20 -21.39
N ASN A 92 4.88 -9.04 -21.00
CA ASN A 92 5.78 -8.05 -21.60
C ASN A 92 6.02 -8.28 -23.10
N THR A 93 5.69 -9.47 -23.62
CA THR A 93 5.91 -9.87 -25.01
C THR A 93 4.64 -9.91 -25.85
N SER A 94 3.47 -9.72 -25.25
CA SER A 94 2.19 -9.90 -25.93
C SER A 94 1.09 -9.14 -25.20
N ALA A 95 0.25 -8.44 -25.97
CA ALA A 95 -0.94 -7.76 -25.45
C ALA A 95 -2.09 -8.71 -25.07
N ILE A 96 -1.84 -10.03 -25.05
CA ILE A 96 -2.84 -11.05 -24.74
C ILE A 96 -2.89 -11.28 -23.22
N PRO A 97 -4.08 -11.20 -22.59
CA PRO A 97 -4.27 -11.54 -21.18
C PRO A 97 -3.88 -13.00 -20.87
N THR A 98 -3.01 -13.16 -19.87
CA THR A 98 -2.48 -14.42 -19.39
C THR A 98 -3.14 -14.81 -18.06
N PRO A 99 -3.65 -16.05 -17.88
CA PRO A 99 -4.35 -16.44 -16.66
C PRO A 99 -3.48 -16.46 -15.38
N VAL A 100 -3.89 -15.72 -14.35
CA VAL A 100 -3.24 -15.67 -13.02
C VAL A 100 -4.09 -16.32 -11.94
N LEU A 101 -5.12 -15.64 -11.42
CA LEU A 101 -6.11 -16.26 -10.52
C LEU A 101 -7.16 -17.02 -11.33
N ALA A 102 -7.43 -16.58 -12.56
CA ALA A 102 -8.09 -17.41 -13.54
C ALA A 102 -7.18 -18.58 -13.95
N GLN A 103 -7.80 -19.72 -14.20
CA GLN A 103 -7.20 -20.86 -14.90
C GLN A 103 -7.45 -20.75 -16.41
N SER A 104 -8.68 -20.39 -16.79
CA SER A 104 -9.10 -20.20 -18.18
C SER A 104 -10.34 -19.31 -18.25
N TYR A 105 -10.71 -18.91 -19.46
CA TYR A 105 -11.98 -18.25 -19.74
C TYR A 105 -12.54 -18.71 -21.09
N SER A 106 -13.85 -18.53 -21.28
CA SER A 106 -14.53 -18.66 -22.56
C SER A 106 -15.43 -17.44 -22.79
N VAL A 107 -15.68 -17.13 -24.06
CA VAL A 107 -16.60 -16.07 -24.48
C VAL A 107 -17.71 -16.73 -25.30
N SER A 108 -18.97 -16.35 -25.05
CA SER A 108 -20.12 -16.84 -25.83
C SER A 108 -20.03 -16.42 -27.30
N PRO A 109 -20.71 -17.12 -28.22
CA PRO A 109 -20.68 -16.81 -29.65
C PRO A 109 -21.14 -15.38 -30.00
N ASP A 110 -22.08 -14.84 -29.22
CA ASP A 110 -22.58 -13.47 -29.37
C ASP A 110 -21.67 -12.43 -28.70
N GLY A 111 -20.64 -12.85 -27.97
CA GLY A 111 -19.65 -11.97 -27.35
C GLY A 111 -20.09 -11.28 -26.05
N THR A 112 -21.27 -11.60 -25.52
CA THR A 112 -21.86 -10.89 -24.36
C THR A 112 -21.62 -11.59 -23.02
N VAL A 113 -21.25 -12.88 -23.01
CA VAL A 113 -21.02 -13.64 -21.79
C VAL A 113 -19.57 -14.12 -21.73
N ILE A 114 -18.86 -13.74 -20.68
CA ILE A 114 -17.52 -14.23 -20.36
C ILE A 114 -17.62 -15.16 -19.16
N THR A 115 -17.22 -16.42 -19.33
CA THR A 115 -17.16 -17.40 -18.23
C THR A 115 -15.71 -17.60 -17.82
N ILE A 116 -15.39 -17.36 -16.55
CA ILE A 116 -14.04 -17.45 -16.00
C ILE A 116 -13.98 -18.63 -15.04
N HIS A 117 -13.05 -19.55 -15.29
CA HIS A 117 -12.76 -20.67 -14.39
C HIS A 117 -11.58 -20.30 -13.49
N LEU A 118 -11.76 -20.41 -12.17
CA LEU A 118 -10.80 -19.98 -11.17
C LEU A 118 -9.86 -21.10 -10.74
N ARG A 119 -8.62 -20.75 -10.39
CA ARG A 119 -7.68 -21.69 -9.78
C ARG A 119 -8.14 -22.07 -8.37
N LYS A 120 -7.89 -23.34 -8.01
CA LYS A 120 -8.20 -23.90 -6.69
C LYS A 120 -6.99 -23.84 -5.76
N GLY A 121 -7.24 -23.86 -4.45
CA GLY A 121 -6.20 -23.99 -3.42
C GLY A 121 -5.32 -22.73 -3.22
N ILE A 122 -5.76 -21.59 -3.75
CA ILE A 122 -5.06 -20.31 -3.60
C ILE A 122 -5.41 -19.72 -2.24
N LYS A 123 -4.38 -19.40 -1.45
CA LYS A 123 -4.55 -18.91 -0.08
C LYS A 123 -4.36 -17.41 -0.01
N PHE A 124 -5.23 -16.74 0.75
CA PHE A 124 -4.98 -15.37 1.18
C PHE A 124 -3.85 -15.32 2.22
N HIS A 125 -3.25 -14.14 2.34
CA HIS A 125 -2.25 -13.87 3.36
C HIS A 125 -2.84 -14.06 4.76
N ARG A 126 -2.04 -14.67 5.64
CA ARG A 126 -2.26 -14.63 7.10
C ARG A 126 -1.44 -13.48 7.67
N THR A 127 -2.11 -12.50 8.28
CA THR A 127 -1.51 -11.30 8.86
C THR A 127 -1.85 -11.23 10.35
N ASP A 128 -1.36 -10.18 11.03
CA ASP A 128 -1.69 -9.95 12.44
C ASP A 128 -3.13 -9.46 12.62
N TRP A 129 -3.72 -8.83 11.58
CA TRP A 129 -5.09 -8.29 11.59
C TRP A 129 -6.14 -9.20 10.95
N PHE A 130 -5.73 -10.21 10.16
CA PHE A 130 -6.67 -11.09 9.48
C PHE A 130 -6.13 -12.51 9.30
N LYS A 131 -7.00 -13.49 9.59
CA LYS A 131 -6.72 -14.93 9.48
C LYS A 131 -7.82 -15.57 8.62
N PRO A 132 -7.58 -15.83 7.32
CA PRO A 132 -8.59 -16.42 6.45
C PRO A 132 -9.02 -17.79 6.93
N THR A 133 -10.33 -18.06 6.86
CA THR A 133 -10.91 -19.38 7.18
C THR A 133 -11.16 -20.23 5.93
N ARG A 134 -11.17 -19.60 4.75
CA ARG A 134 -11.34 -20.26 3.46
C ARG A 134 -10.26 -19.87 2.44
N ASP A 135 -10.13 -20.69 1.40
CA ASP A 135 -9.32 -20.38 0.23
C ASP A 135 -10.06 -19.39 -0.69
N PHE A 136 -9.30 -18.78 -1.61
CA PHE A 136 -9.83 -17.92 -2.67
C PHE A 136 -10.87 -18.65 -3.53
N ASN A 137 -11.99 -17.97 -3.80
CA ASN A 137 -13.11 -18.51 -4.55
C ASN A 137 -13.81 -17.42 -5.39
N ALA A 138 -14.95 -17.76 -6.00
CA ALA A 138 -15.74 -16.86 -6.83
C ALA A 138 -16.29 -15.63 -6.08
N ASP A 139 -16.59 -15.74 -4.78
CA ASP A 139 -17.17 -14.65 -3.99
C ASP A 139 -16.20 -13.46 -3.88
N ASP A 140 -14.90 -13.75 -3.80
CA ASP A 140 -13.83 -12.74 -3.76
C ASP A 140 -13.78 -11.93 -5.08
N VAL A 141 -13.98 -12.62 -6.20
CA VAL A 141 -14.03 -12.00 -7.53
C VAL A 141 -15.28 -11.15 -7.68
N VAL A 142 -16.44 -11.70 -7.35
CA VAL A 142 -17.72 -11.00 -7.43
C VAL A 142 -17.69 -9.74 -6.57
N PHE A 143 -17.22 -9.84 -5.32
CA PHE A 143 -17.05 -8.70 -4.43
C PHE A 143 -16.15 -7.62 -5.05
N SER A 144 -14.96 -8.01 -5.51
CA SER A 144 -13.95 -7.05 -6.01
C SER A 144 -14.40 -6.32 -7.26
N LEU A 145 -15.11 -7.01 -8.17
CA LEU A 145 -15.61 -6.41 -9.41
C LEU A 145 -16.87 -5.58 -9.16
N ASN A 146 -17.83 -6.06 -8.36
CA ASN A 146 -19.03 -5.29 -8.03
C ASN A 146 -18.69 -3.99 -7.28
N ARG A 147 -17.67 -4.03 -6.42
CA ARG A 147 -17.13 -2.84 -5.75
C ARG A 147 -16.79 -1.74 -6.75
N VAL A 148 -16.03 -2.04 -7.82
CA VAL A 148 -15.60 -1.03 -8.81
C VAL A 148 -16.68 -0.67 -9.84
N LEU A 149 -17.71 -1.49 -9.97
CA LEU A 149 -18.87 -1.20 -10.82
C LEU A 149 -19.87 -0.25 -10.15
N GLY A 150 -19.69 0.06 -8.86
CA GLY A 150 -20.63 0.87 -8.09
C GLY A 150 -21.89 0.10 -7.69
N TYR A 151 -21.86 -1.23 -7.81
CA TYR A 151 -22.88 -2.11 -7.24
C TYR A 151 -22.50 -2.37 -5.78
N GLU A 152 -22.77 -1.41 -4.89
CA GLU A 152 -22.59 -1.53 -3.43
C GLU A 152 -23.60 -2.51 -2.79
N THR A 153 -24.00 -3.56 -3.49
CA THR A 153 -25.06 -4.51 -3.09
C THR A 153 -24.54 -5.82 -2.47
N TYR A 154 -23.23 -5.95 -2.20
CA TYR A 154 -22.64 -7.25 -1.80
C TYR A 154 -21.86 -7.26 -0.48
N LEU A 155 -21.73 -6.11 0.19
CA LEU A 155 -21.50 -6.16 1.63
C LEU A 155 -22.87 -6.30 2.27
N PRO A 156 -23.08 -7.20 3.24
CA PRO A 156 -24.28 -7.13 4.05
C PRO A 156 -24.25 -5.74 4.70
N THR A 157 -25.00 -4.79 4.17
CA THR A 157 -25.63 -3.81 5.02
C THR A 157 -26.32 -4.66 6.08
N LEU A 158 -25.91 -4.51 7.34
CA LEU A 158 -26.77 -4.94 8.43
C LEU A 158 -28.14 -4.43 8.03
N GLU A 159 -29.07 -5.36 7.78
CA GLU A 159 -30.40 -5.08 7.30
C GLU A 159 -30.87 -3.86 8.08
N GLN A 160 -30.94 -2.71 7.40
CA GLN A 160 -31.22 -1.45 8.04
C GLN A 160 -32.69 -1.48 8.38
N SER A 161 -33.02 -2.23 9.43
CA SER A 161 -34.22 -2.09 10.22
C SER A 161 -34.15 -0.70 10.81
N SER A 162 -34.50 0.28 9.98
CA SER A 162 -34.82 1.67 10.27
C SER A 162 -34.68 2.06 11.75
N VAL A 163 -33.47 2.39 12.17
CA VAL A 163 -33.28 3.25 13.34
C VAL A 163 -33.09 4.66 12.80
N ASP A 164 -34.18 5.44 12.81
CA ASP A 164 -34.20 6.85 12.43
C ASP A 164 -33.41 7.69 13.45
N TYR A 165 -32.08 7.70 13.32
CA TYR A 165 -31.24 8.67 14.01
C TYR A 165 -31.23 9.96 13.20
N LYS A 166 -32.10 10.91 13.59
CA LYS A 166 -32.10 12.29 13.10
C LYS A 166 -30.88 13.07 13.61
N ASN A 167 -29.69 12.71 13.15
CA ASN A 167 -28.51 13.57 13.27
C ASN A 167 -28.08 14.06 11.87
N PRO A 168 -28.32 15.33 11.52
CA PRO A 168 -27.95 15.91 10.23
C PRO A 168 -26.45 15.77 9.89
N GLN A 169 -25.57 15.78 10.89
CA GLN A 169 -24.13 15.59 10.67
C GLN A 169 -23.79 14.15 10.31
N TYR A 170 -24.48 13.15 10.87
CA TYR A 170 -24.25 11.75 10.55
C TYR A 170 -24.59 11.44 9.10
N ARG A 171 -25.71 12.00 8.59
CA ARG A 171 -26.08 11.96 7.18
C ARG A 171 -25.07 12.64 6.29
N ILE A 172 -24.54 13.80 6.68
CA ILE A 172 -23.49 14.49 5.92
C ILE A 172 -22.20 13.66 5.88
N PHE A 173 -21.77 13.07 7.01
CA PHE A 173 -20.63 12.18 7.01
C PHE A 173 -20.89 10.89 6.19
N HIS A 174 -22.07 10.29 6.19
CA HIS A 174 -22.29 9.02 5.46
C HIS A 174 -22.70 9.22 3.99
N GLU A 175 -23.49 10.26 3.68
CA GLU A 175 -23.89 10.62 2.31
C GLU A 175 -22.84 11.48 1.59
N GLN A 176 -21.99 12.23 2.32
CA GLN A 176 -20.95 13.11 1.76
C GLN A 176 -19.50 12.70 2.08
N ALA A 177 -19.20 11.80 3.04
CA ALA A 177 -17.85 11.23 3.12
C ALA A 177 -17.65 10.24 1.98
N LYS A 178 -17.32 10.82 0.82
CA LYS A 178 -16.74 10.21 -0.37
C LYS A 178 -17.49 8.95 -0.81
N LYS A 179 -18.39 9.10 -1.79
CA LYS A 179 -18.57 8.05 -2.80
C LYS A 179 -17.17 7.58 -3.17
N VAL A 180 -16.84 6.32 -2.86
CA VAL A 180 -15.52 5.77 -3.16
C VAL A 180 -15.38 5.86 -4.68
N ARG A 181 -14.39 6.63 -5.13
CA ARG A 181 -14.13 6.82 -6.55
C ARG A 181 -13.16 5.78 -7.03
N PHE A 182 -13.37 5.35 -8.27
CA PHE A 182 -12.57 4.35 -8.93
C PHE A 182 -12.02 4.93 -10.24
N PRO A 183 -11.04 5.85 -10.20
CA PRO A 183 -10.71 6.74 -11.32
C PRO A 183 -10.43 6.01 -12.64
N TYR A 184 -9.64 4.92 -12.58
CA TYR A 184 -9.40 4.08 -13.75
C TYR A 184 -10.70 3.50 -14.34
N PHE A 185 -11.53 2.86 -13.50
CA PHE A 185 -12.75 2.19 -13.92
C PHE A 185 -13.83 3.17 -14.41
N GLU A 186 -13.91 4.36 -13.79
CA GLU A 186 -14.73 5.48 -14.24
C GLU A 186 -14.29 5.99 -15.61
N SER A 187 -12.97 6.16 -15.83
CA SER A 187 -12.42 6.66 -17.10
C SER A 187 -12.75 5.76 -18.30
N ILE A 188 -12.76 4.44 -18.08
CA ILE A 188 -13.10 3.44 -19.10
C ILE A 188 -14.60 3.13 -19.13
N LYS A 189 -15.39 3.75 -18.26
CA LYS A 189 -16.83 3.54 -18.08
C LYS A 189 -17.19 2.06 -17.91
N LEU A 190 -16.46 1.35 -17.05
CA LEU A 190 -16.60 -0.11 -16.91
C LEU A 190 -18.03 -0.53 -16.53
N ASN A 191 -18.70 0.26 -15.70
CA ASN A 191 -20.10 0.07 -15.30
C ASN A 191 -21.12 0.22 -16.43
N GLN A 192 -20.73 0.80 -17.57
CA GLN A 192 -21.55 0.86 -18.78
C GLN A 192 -21.24 -0.27 -19.77
N LYS A 193 -20.24 -1.10 -19.45
CA LYS A 193 -19.83 -2.24 -20.27
C LYS A 193 -20.27 -3.57 -19.66
N ILE A 194 -20.13 -3.72 -18.34
CA ILE A 194 -20.52 -4.92 -17.60
C ILE A 194 -21.92 -4.72 -17.02
N GLU A 195 -22.85 -5.60 -17.41
CA GLU A 195 -24.21 -5.65 -16.87
C GLU A 195 -24.24 -6.34 -15.50
N SER A 196 -23.58 -7.49 -15.38
CA SER A 196 -23.55 -8.23 -14.11
C SER A 196 -22.32 -9.11 -13.96
N VAL A 197 -21.92 -9.33 -12.70
CA VAL A 197 -20.89 -10.30 -12.31
C VAL A 197 -21.50 -11.23 -11.27
N LYS A 198 -21.52 -12.53 -11.56
CA LYS A 198 -22.15 -13.54 -10.70
C LYS A 198 -21.25 -14.76 -10.52
N ALA A 199 -21.31 -15.36 -9.35
CA ALA A 199 -20.76 -16.70 -9.12
C ALA A 199 -21.77 -17.74 -9.63
N LEU A 200 -21.37 -18.57 -10.58
CA LEU A 200 -22.16 -19.75 -10.97
C LEU A 200 -21.96 -20.89 -9.97
N ASN A 201 -20.77 -20.94 -9.38
CA ASN A 201 -20.38 -21.81 -8.27
C ASN A 201 -19.08 -21.26 -7.65
N SER A 202 -18.51 -21.98 -6.67
CA SER A 202 -17.31 -21.55 -5.94
C SER A 202 -16.07 -21.28 -6.81
N HIS A 203 -15.97 -21.79 -8.03
CA HIS A 203 -14.80 -21.62 -8.89
C HIS A 203 -15.15 -21.21 -10.32
N THR A 204 -16.37 -20.75 -10.56
CA THR A 204 -16.80 -20.25 -11.87
C THR A 204 -17.51 -18.92 -11.71
N VAL A 205 -17.01 -17.89 -12.37
CA VAL A 205 -17.59 -16.55 -12.42
C VAL A 205 -18.11 -16.29 -13.83
N GLN A 206 -19.32 -15.74 -13.92
CA GLN A 206 -19.90 -15.27 -15.17
C GLN A 206 -19.95 -13.75 -15.15
N ILE A 207 -19.43 -13.13 -16.20
CA ILE A 207 -19.56 -11.70 -16.48
C ILE A 207 -20.48 -11.56 -17.70
N THR A 208 -21.58 -10.83 -17.52
CA THR A 208 -22.50 -10.48 -18.62
C THR A 208 -22.24 -9.03 -19.02
N LEU A 209 -22.13 -8.79 -20.32
CA LEU A 209 -21.86 -7.48 -20.91
C LEU A 209 -23.13 -6.93 -21.56
N PHE A 210 -23.30 -5.61 -21.53
CA PHE A 210 -24.40 -4.97 -22.27
C PHE A 210 -24.27 -5.15 -23.79
N LYS A 211 -23.03 -5.19 -24.28
CA LYS A 211 -22.67 -5.39 -25.70
C LYS A 211 -21.31 -6.08 -25.79
N PRO A 212 -20.99 -6.74 -26.91
CA PRO A 212 -19.69 -7.37 -27.10
C PRO A 212 -18.55 -6.35 -26.99
N ASP A 213 -17.57 -6.64 -26.13
CA ASP A 213 -16.41 -5.77 -25.91
C ASP A 213 -15.15 -6.59 -25.64
N ALA A 214 -14.24 -6.62 -26.62
CA ALA A 214 -12.99 -7.38 -26.54
C ALA A 214 -11.99 -6.80 -25.52
N SER A 215 -12.19 -5.56 -25.05
CA SER A 215 -11.26 -4.88 -24.13
C SER A 215 -11.41 -5.32 -22.67
N ILE A 216 -12.52 -6.00 -22.31
CA ILE A 216 -12.84 -6.36 -20.92
C ILE A 216 -11.71 -7.14 -20.26
N LEU A 217 -11.17 -8.15 -20.93
CA LEU A 217 -10.08 -8.97 -20.36
C LEU A 217 -8.81 -8.16 -20.10
N SER A 218 -8.50 -7.18 -20.95
CA SER A 218 -7.37 -6.27 -20.77
C SER A 218 -7.59 -5.34 -19.57
N HIS A 219 -8.80 -4.83 -19.38
CA HIS A 219 -9.15 -4.04 -18.20
C HIS A 219 -9.05 -4.86 -16.90
N LEU A 220 -9.46 -6.14 -16.94
CA LEU A 220 -9.31 -7.09 -15.83
C LEU A 220 -7.86 -7.54 -15.59
N ALA A 221 -6.94 -7.23 -16.51
CA ALA A 221 -5.50 -7.45 -16.36
C ALA A 221 -4.74 -6.19 -15.89
N SER A 222 -5.42 -5.05 -15.79
CA SER A 222 -4.82 -3.79 -15.33
C SER A 222 -4.37 -3.88 -13.86
N GLN A 223 -3.34 -3.11 -13.48
CA GLN A 223 -2.86 -3.04 -12.09
C GLN A 223 -3.96 -2.65 -11.07
N TYR A 224 -5.06 -2.07 -11.52
CA TYR A 224 -6.19 -1.65 -10.69
C TYR A 224 -7.19 -2.79 -10.42
N ALA A 225 -7.25 -3.81 -11.30
CA ALA A 225 -8.19 -4.93 -11.22
C ALA A 225 -7.71 -6.05 -10.27
N ILE A 226 -7.23 -5.66 -9.10
CA ILE A 226 -6.85 -6.60 -8.05
C ILE A 226 -8.07 -7.31 -7.46
N ILE A 227 -7.85 -8.51 -6.92
CA ILE A 227 -8.86 -9.26 -6.19
C ILE A 227 -8.60 -9.18 -4.69
N PHE A 228 -9.55 -8.60 -3.97
CA PHE A 228 -9.59 -8.53 -2.51
C PHE A 228 -10.16 -9.82 -1.90
N SER A 229 -9.89 -10.04 -0.61
CA SER A 229 -10.62 -11.02 0.20
C SER A 229 -11.99 -10.47 0.58
N GLN A 230 -13.06 -11.13 0.13
CA GLN A 230 -14.42 -10.78 0.53
C GLN A 230 -14.64 -11.08 2.03
N GLU A 231 -14.07 -12.17 2.55
CA GLU A 231 -14.14 -12.52 3.97
C GLU A 231 -13.56 -11.41 4.85
N TYR A 232 -12.39 -10.88 4.47
CA TYR A 232 -11.78 -9.76 5.17
C TYR A 232 -12.62 -8.48 5.10
N ALA A 233 -13.16 -8.16 3.92
CA ALA A 233 -14.02 -7.00 3.75
C ALA A 233 -15.29 -7.09 4.60
N VAL A 234 -15.89 -8.28 4.73
CA VAL A 234 -17.04 -8.51 5.61
C VAL A 234 -16.67 -8.32 7.09
N GLN A 235 -15.52 -8.85 7.53
CA GLN A 235 -15.03 -8.62 8.89
C GLN A 235 -14.88 -7.13 9.18
N LEU A 236 -14.21 -6.39 8.29
CA LEU A 236 -14.03 -4.95 8.45
C LEU A 236 -15.34 -4.17 8.41
N ASN A 237 -16.29 -4.59 7.58
CA ASN A 237 -17.60 -3.96 7.51
C ASN A 237 -18.41 -4.16 8.80
N ALA A 238 -18.33 -5.34 9.42
CA ALA A 238 -18.96 -5.60 10.71
C ALA A 238 -18.40 -4.70 11.82
N ASP A 239 -17.14 -4.28 11.69
CA ASP A 239 -16.45 -3.37 12.61
C ASP A 239 -16.52 -1.89 12.17
N ASP A 240 -17.31 -1.56 11.14
CA ASP A 240 -17.44 -0.22 10.52
C ASP A 240 -16.09 0.41 10.13
N ASN A 241 -15.19 -0.42 9.60
CA ASN A 241 -13.79 -0.08 9.38
C ASN A 241 -13.25 -0.50 7.99
N LEU A 242 -14.11 -0.45 6.96
CA LEU A 242 -13.74 -0.77 5.58
C LEU A 242 -12.55 0.02 5.05
N VAL A 243 -12.28 1.22 5.59
CA VAL A 243 -11.11 2.04 5.27
C VAL A 243 -9.79 1.29 5.52
N GLN A 244 -9.78 0.25 6.36
CA GLN A 244 -8.61 -0.60 6.56
C GLN A 244 -8.16 -1.36 5.32
N LEU A 245 -9.02 -1.55 4.30
CA LEU A 245 -8.61 -2.12 3.02
C LEU A 245 -7.50 -1.30 2.32
N ASP A 246 -7.39 0.01 2.63
CA ASP A 246 -6.40 0.91 2.04
C ASP A 246 -5.06 0.90 2.78
N ILE A 247 -5.02 0.41 4.02
CA ILE A 247 -3.85 0.50 4.91
C ILE A 247 -3.33 -0.85 5.43
N LEU A 248 -4.21 -1.85 5.55
CA LEU A 248 -3.94 -3.18 6.08
C LEU A 248 -4.29 -4.24 5.03
N PRO A 249 -3.43 -4.44 4.02
CA PRO A 249 -3.77 -5.24 2.86
C PRO A 249 -3.77 -6.74 3.14
N VAL A 250 -4.69 -7.45 2.50
CA VAL A 250 -4.75 -8.91 2.47
C VAL A 250 -4.91 -9.33 1.01
N GLY A 251 -3.88 -9.97 0.47
CA GLY A 251 -3.89 -10.43 -0.92
C GLY A 251 -3.53 -11.92 -1.05
N THR A 252 -3.30 -12.33 -2.29
CA THR A 252 -2.90 -13.70 -2.67
C THR A 252 -1.50 -13.73 -3.31
N GLY A 253 -0.82 -12.57 -3.35
CA GLY A 253 0.47 -12.37 -3.99
C GLY A 253 1.65 -12.96 -3.21
N PRO A 254 2.84 -12.96 -3.82
CA PRO A 254 4.05 -13.62 -3.29
C PRO A 254 4.62 -12.99 -2.01
N TYR A 255 4.21 -11.78 -1.67
CA TYR A 255 4.65 -11.11 -0.45
C TYR A 255 3.44 -10.53 0.28
N LYS A 256 3.54 -10.43 1.60
CA LYS A 256 2.57 -9.74 2.45
C LYS A 256 3.24 -8.60 3.21
N VAL A 257 2.46 -7.62 3.65
CA VAL A 257 3.00 -6.53 4.46
C VAL A 257 3.41 -7.06 5.83
N LYS A 258 4.63 -6.72 6.24
CA LYS A 258 5.17 -6.98 7.57
C LYS A 258 5.12 -5.72 8.42
N ASN A 259 5.61 -4.61 7.87
CA ASN A 259 5.56 -3.29 8.51
C ASN A 259 5.29 -2.20 7.47
N TYR A 260 4.54 -1.19 7.86
CA TYR A 260 4.33 0.02 7.07
C TYR A 260 4.48 1.23 7.97
N PHE A 261 5.45 2.09 7.67
CA PHE A 261 5.60 3.39 8.28
C PHE A 261 5.23 4.44 7.24
N ARG A 262 4.07 5.08 7.47
CA ARG A 262 3.48 6.04 6.53
C ARG A 262 4.51 7.07 6.07
N ASN A 263 4.62 7.27 4.76
CA ASN A 263 5.54 8.20 4.10
C ASN A 263 7.04 7.95 4.42
N GLN A 264 7.41 6.77 4.91
CA GLN A 264 8.80 6.38 5.15
C GLN A 264 9.15 5.11 4.39
N TYR A 265 8.51 3.98 4.74
CA TYR A 265 8.78 2.71 4.06
C TYR A 265 7.67 1.68 4.18
N VAL A 266 7.67 0.72 3.24
CA VAL A 266 6.88 -0.50 3.27
C VAL A 266 7.84 -1.70 3.29
N ARG A 267 7.77 -2.54 4.32
CA ARG A 267 8.49 -3.81 4.40
C ARG A 267 7.53 -4.95 4.05
N LEU A 268 7.85 -5.69 3.00
CA LEU A 268 7.15 -6.91 2.62
C LEU A 268 7.98 -8.14 2.99
N GLU A 269 7.29 -9.18 3.47
CA GLU A 269 7.88 -10.48 3.71
C GLU A 269 7.27 -11.53 2.77
N LYS A 270 8.11 -12.48 2.34
CA LYS A 270 7.69 -13.54 1.42
C LYS A 270 6.63 -14.45 2.04
N THR A 271 5.59 -14.72 1.27
CA THR A 271 4.54 -15.70 1.62
C THR A 271 4.83 -17.04 0.93
N ARG A 272 4.54 -18.16 1.62
CA ARG A 272 4.60 -19.49 1.01
C ARG A 272 3.39 -19.69 0.10
N ILE A 273 3.56 -19.44 -1.20
CA ILE A 273 2.56 -19.78 -2.22
C ILE A 273 2.76 -21.24 -2.65
N ILE A 274 1.69 -22.04 -2.60
CA ILE A 274 1.67 -23.40 -3.13
C ILE A 274 1.62 -23.34 -4.66
N GLY A 275 2.56 -23.99 -5.35
CA GLY A 275 2.48 -24.21 -6.81
C GLY A 275 3.22 -23.21 -7.73
N LYS A 276 3.99 -22.23 -7.22
CA LYS A 276 4.91 -21.41 -8.04
C LYS A 276 6.38 -21.65 -7.65
N LYS A 277 7.29 -21.63 -8.64
CA LYS A 277 8.74 -21.58 -8.40
C LYS A 277 9.03 -20.45 -7.40
N THR A 278 9.67 -20.80 -6.29
CA THR A 278 10.00 -19.87 -5.22
C THR A 278 10.87 -18.72 -5.74
N ARG A 279 10.38 -17.47 -5.64
CA ARG A 279 11.23 -16.29 -5.84
C ARG A 279 12.34 -16.30 -4.78
N LYS A 280 13.58 -16.00 -5.17
CA LYS A 280 14.76 -16.08 -4.28
C LYS A 280 14.76 -15.01 -3.18
N LEU A 281 14.22 -13.83 -3.49
CA LEU A 281 14.17 -12.69 -2.57
C LEU A 281 13.28 -12.97 -1.36
N LYS A 282 13.80 -12.70 -0.15
CA LYS A 282 13.10 -12.93 1.11
C LYS A 282 12.33 -11.69 1.57
N ILE A 283 12.88 -10.50 1.32
CA ILE A 283 12.37 -9.23 1.82
C ILE A 283 12.38 -8.20 0.69
N LEU A 284 11.31 -7.42 0.57
CA LEU A 284 11.26 -6.23 -0.26
C LEU A 284 11.02 -5.01 0.63
N LEU A 285 11.94 -4.05 0.63
CA LEU A 285 11.79 -2.79 1.33
C LEU A 285 11.63 -1.66 0.32
N LEU A 286 10.48 -1.00 0.32
CA LEU A 286 10.29 0.24 -0.42
C LEU A 286 10.55 1.43 0.47
N ILE A 287 11.37 2.36 0.01
CA ILE A 287 11.72 3.58 0.75
C ILE A 287 11.18 4.79 -0.02
N TYR A 288 10.48 5.67 0.71
CA TYR A 288 10.10 6.99 0.26
C TYR A 288 11.13 7.98 0.80
N PRO A 289 12.11 8.43 0.00
CA PRO A 289 13.06 9.42 0.46
C PRO A 289 12.29 10.72 0.73
N GLN A 290 12.38 11.23 1.96
CA GLN A 290 12.02 12.62 2.19
C GLN A 290 13.06 13.47 1.46
N ILE A 291 12.64 14.18 0.42
CA ILE A 291 13.48 15.18 -0.22
C ILE A 291 13.70 16.25 0.85
N VAL A 292 14.89 16.27 1.47
CA VAL A 292 15.30 17.37 2.33
C VAL A 292 15.66 18.53 1.38
N PRO A 293 14.90 19.65 1.37
CA PRO A 293 15.26 20.78 0.53
C PRO A 293 16.61 21.34 1.00
N GLY A 294 17.58 21.47 0.09
CA GLY A 294 18.84 22.16 0.37
C GLY A 294 20.10 21.30 0.51
N VAL A 295 20.08 20.03 0.11
CA VAL A 295 21.32 19.22 -0.03
C VAL A 295 21.53 18.90 -1.51
N TRP A 296 22.15 19.84 -2.23
CA TRP A 296 22.77 19.65 -3.53
C TRP A 296 24.13 20.35 -3.53
#